data_AF-A0A3N0XPN9-F1
#
_entry.id   AF-A0A3N0XPN9-F1
#
_cell.length_a   1.000
_cell.length_b   1.000
_cell.length_c   1.000
_cell.angle_alpha   90.00
_cell.angle_beta   90.00
_cell.angle_gamma   90.00
#
_symmetry.space_group_name_H-M   'P 1'
#
loop_
_entity.id
_entity.type
_entity.pdbx_description
1 polymer ?
#
loop_
_entity_poly.entity_id
_entity_poly.type
_entity_poly.pdbx_seq_one_letter_code
_entity_poly.pdbx_strand_id
1 'polypeptide(L)'
;MNKTFSSRRVEVVSLSPSVGVFKERWPALFTEAQIKEEFRRITTVSLEETFMRKLDEYTPGLLRLMRAKGGAAGCKMRPLLDTLNDTQNIEKKRDAVVCCLINYLGERQEDLFHDCQECEDYTDKTMKVIVKHNVMAEEDPSDLSIVIEGNQVMEGCGSRTKACILLMGLIYAINIEYPKELKNTFEAFQKLFLEIDGAKLLKKVHSLKNKLMQ
;
A
#
# COMPACT_ATOMS: atom_id res chain seq x y z
N MET A 1 15.96 25.12 13.07
CA MET A 1 14.67 25.78 12.76
C MET A 1 13.60 24.70 12.71
N ASN A 2 12.63 24.73 13.63
CA ASN A 2 11.45 23.85 13.58
C ASN A 2 10.55 24.31 12.44
N LYS A 3 10.87 23.91 11.21
CA LYS A 3 10.07 24.28 10.05
C LYS A 3 8.72 23.54 10.13
N THR A 4 7.63 24.28 9.89
CA THR A 4 6.25 23.83 10.14
C THR A 4 5.67 23.04 8.97
N PHE A 5 4.52 22.37 9.21
CA PHE A 5 3.71 21.69 8.19
C PHE A 5 3.49 22.55 6.92
N SER A 6 3.12 23.82 7.12
CA SER A 6 2.81 24.74 6.02
C SER A 6 4.02 24.98 5.10
N SER A 7 5.23 25.14 5.67
CA SER A 7 6.44 25.30 4.87
C SER A 7 6.75 24.07 4.02
N ARG A 8 6.56 22.87 4.57
CA ARG A 8 6.71 21.60 3.81
C ARG A 8 5.72 21.52 2.65
N ARG A 9 4.44 21.82 2.91
CA ARG A 9 3.40 21.72 1.89
C ARG A 9 3.62 22.70 0.74
N VAL A 10 4.06 23.93 1.02
CA VAL A 10 4.40 24.90 -0.02
C VAL A 10 5.53 24.37 -0.90
N GLU A 11 6.59 23.82 -0.30
CA GLU A 11 7.72 23.23 -1.04
C GLU A 11 7.29 22.04 -1.90
N VAL A 12 6.58 21.08 -1.33
CA VAL A 12 6.11 19.88 -2.04
C VAL A 12 5.22 20.23 -3.22
N VAL A 13 4.26 21.16 -3.02
CA VAL A 13 3.27 21.49 -4.05
C VAL A 13 3.82 22.45 -5.10
N SER A 14 4.70 23.37 -4.72
CA SER A 14 5.16 24.44 -5.64
C SER A 14 6.46 24.10 -6.34
N LEU A 15 7.36 23.34 -5.69
CA LEU A 15 8.69 23.06 -6.23
C LEU A 15 8.81 21.64 -6.78
N SER A 16 7.92 20.72 -6.40
CA SER A 16 7.92 19.30 -6.79
C SER A 16 9.34 18.69 -6.82
N PRO A 17 10.11 18.79 -5.71
CA PRO A 17 11.48 18.27 -5.67
C PRO A 17 11.48 16.74 -5.80
N SER A 18 12.60 16.16 -6.25
CA SER A 18 12.78 14.71 -6.21
C SER A 18 12.71 14.19 -4.78
N VAL A 19 12.26 12.94 -4.63
CA VAL A 19 12.04 12.33 -3.32
C VAL A 19 13.32 12.23 -2.51
N GLY A 20 14.47 11.95 -3.14
CA GLY A 20 15.77 11.95 -2.47
C GLY A 20 16.12 13.32 -1.86
N VAL A 21 16.02 14.39 -2.64
CA VAL A 21 16.29 15.77 -2.17
C VAL A 21 15.30 16.17 -1.07
N PHE A 22 14.03 15.77 -1.22
CA PHE A 22 13.02 16.08 -0.22
C PHE A 22 13.26 15.33 1.10
N LYS A 23 13.70 14.07 1.02
CA LYS A 23 14.08 13.25 2.19
C LYS A 23 15.28 13.83 2.94
N GLU A 24 16.30 14.30 2.24
CA GLU A 24 17.46 14.95 2.88
C GLU A 24 17.06 16.21 3.65
N ARG A 25 16.13 16.99 3.11
CA ARG A 25 15.63 18.23 3.74
C ARG A 25 14.67 17.95 4.90
N TRP A 26 13.88 16.88 4.79
CA TRP A 26 12.79 16.56 5.70
C TRP A 26 12.81 15.11 6.19
N PRO A 27 13.92 14.61 6.77
CA PRO A 27 14.06 13.20 7.10
C PRO A 27 13.02 12.74 8.13
N ALA A 28 12.64 13.62 9.06
CA ALA A 28 11.63 13.33 10.07
C ALA A 28 10.24 13.00 9.47
N LEU A 29 9.91 13.52 8.28
CA LEU A 29 8.64 13.22 7.61
C LEU A 29 8.50 11.73 7.31
N PHE A 30 9.61 11.06 7.03
CA PHE A 30 9.66 9.66 6.61
C PHE A 30 9.63 8.67 7.78
N THR A 31 9.31 9.15 8.98
CA THR A 31 9.00 8.30 10.13
C THR A 31 7.54 7.87 10.09
N GLU A 32 7.23 6.65 10.51
CA GLU A 32 5.86 6.12 10.53
C GLU A 32 4.86 7.08 11.19
N ALA A 33 5.22 7.62 12.35
CA ALA A 33 4.38 8.57 13.10
C ALA A 33 4.10 9.86 12.32
N GLN A 34 5.12 10.44 11.66
CA GLN A 34 4.93 11.67 10.89
C GLN A 34 4.15 11.42 9.59
N ILE A 35 4.37 10.29 8.91
CA ILE A 35 3.58 9.90 7.73
C ILE A 35 2.09 9.84 8.08
N LYS A 36 1.74 9.13 9.15
CA LYS A 36 0.35 9.00 9.64
C LYS A 36 -0.24 10.36 10.00
N GLU A 37 0.52 11.19 10.70
CA GLU A 37 0.06 12.50 11.16
C GLU A 37 -0.14 13.49 9.99
N GLU A 38 0.75 13.49 9.01
CA GLU A 38 0.66 14.35 7.84
C GLU A 38 -0.50 13.95 6.94
N PHE A 39 -0.70 12.65 6.74
CA PHE A 39 -1.89 12.12 6.08
C PHE A 39 -3.18 12.58 6.79
N ARG A 40 -3.21 12.47 8.13
CA ARG A 40 -4.36 12.90 8.94
C ARG A 40 -4.60 14.41 8.83
N ARG A 41 -3.56 15.24 8.77
CA ARG A 41 -3.70 16.69 8.55
C ARG A 41 -4.28 17.04 7.18
N ILE A 42 -3.92 16.28 6.14
CA ILE A 42 -4.38 16.51 4.77
C ILE A 42 -5.81 16.03 4.57
N THR A 43 -6.14 14.84 5.10
CA THR A 43 -7.38 14.12 4.76
C THR A 43 -8.41 14.14 5.88
N THR A 44 -8.03 14.52 7.10
CA THR A 44 -8.80 14.38 8.35
C THR A 44 -9.07 12.94 8.79
N VAL A 45 -8.55 11.95 8.07
CA VAL A 45 -8.77 10.50 8.32
C VAL A 45 -7.60 9.90 9.09
N SER A 46 -7.90 9.02 10.05
CA SER A 46 -6.91 8.19 10.74
C SER A 46 -6.41 7.08 9.80
N LEU A 47 -5.19 7.23 9.25
CA LEU A 47 -4.67 6.40 8.17
C LEU A 47 -4.75 4.89 8.44
N GLU A 48 -4.05 4.42 9.48
CA GLU A 48 -3.93 2.98 9.74
C GLU A 48 -5.21 2.39 10.33
N GLU A 49 -5.82 3.08 11.29
CA GLU A 49 -7.05 2.62 11.96
C GLU A 49 -8.20 2.46 10.96
N THR A 50 -8.43 3.46 10.11
CA THR A 50 -9.54 3.42 9.13
C THR A 50 -9.29 2.33 8.10
N PHE A 51 -8.06 2.25 7.57
CA PHE A 51 -7.70 1.24 6.58
C PHE A 51 -7.86 -0.18 7.13
N MET A 52 -7.29 -0.47 8.30
CA MET A 52 -7.37 -1.81 8.90
C MET A 52 -8.81 -2.18 9.25
N ARG A 53 -9.58 -1.26 9.84
CA ARG A 53 -11.00 -1.48 10.16
C ARG A 53 -11.80 -1.83 8.91
N LYS A 54 -11.65 -1.07 7.83
CA LYS A 54 -12.38 -1.32 6.58
C LYS A 54 -11.89 -2.57 5.85
N LEU A 55 -10.59 -2.86 5.90
CA LEU A 55 -10.05 -4.09 5.35
C LEU A 55 -10.67 -5.31 6.05
N ASP A 56 -10.74 -5.30 7.38
CA ASP A 56 -11.34 -6.39 8.15
C ASP A 56 -12.85 -6.52 7.88
N GLU A 57 -13.57 -5.38 7.84
CA GLU A 57 -15.00 -5.31 7.52
C GLU A 57 -15.30 -5.95 6.16
N TYR A 58 -14.51 -5.65 5.13
CA TYR A 58 -14.72 -6.18 3.78
C TYR A 58 -14.07 -7.55 3.55
N THR A 59 -13.19 -8.03 4.43
CA THR A 59 -12.45 -9.30 4.24
C THR A 59 -13.37 -10.50 3.95
N PRO A 60 -14.47 -10.74 4.69
CA PRO A 60 -15.37 -11.86 4.37
C PRO A 60 -15.96 -11.79 2.96
N GLY A 61 -16.40 -10.59 2.55
CA GLY A 61 -16.95 -10.35 1.20
C GLY A 61 -15.89 -10.49 0.11
N LEU A 62 -14.69 -9.94 0.34
CA LEU A 62 -13.55 -10.05 -0.57
C LEU A 62 -13.16 -11.51 -0.80
N LEU A 63 -13.01 -12.30 0.26
CA LEU A 63 -12.66 -13.72 0.15
C LEU A 63 -13.71 -14.51 -0.61
N ARG A 64 -15.00 -14.25 -0.39
CA ARG A 64 -16.10 -14.86 -1.14
C ARG A 64 -15.99 -14.55 -2.64
N LEU A 65 -15.76 -13.29 -2.99
CA LEU A 65 -15.61 -12.85 -4.39
C LEU A 65 -14.35 -13.42 -5.06
N MET A 66 -13.24 -13.49 -4.32
CA MET A 66 -11.97 -14.03 -4.81
C MET A 66 -12.07 -15.53 -5.06
N ARG A 67 -12.71 -16.30 -4.15
CA ARG A 67 -12.94 -17.74 -4.33
C ARG A 67 -13.89 -18.05 -5.49
N ALA A 68 -14.90 -17.20 -5.72
CA ALA A 68 -15.81 -17.33 -6.85
C ALA A 68 -15.17 -16.92 -8.20
N LYS A 69 -13.98 -16.29 -8.19
CA LYS A 69 -13.31 -15.83 -9.40
C LYS A 69 -12.72 -17.01 -10.17
N GLY A 70 -13.19 -17.23 -11.39
CA GLY A 70 -12.63 -18.20 -12.33
C GLY A 70 -11.50 -17.62 -13.21
N GLY A 71 -11.04 -18.45 -14.15
CA GLY A 71 -10.03 -18.07 -15.15
C GLY A 71 -8.63 -17.82 -14.59
N ALA A 72 -7.78 -17.13 -15.36
CA ALA A 72 -6.38 -16.90 -15.01
C ALA A 72 -6.20 -16.15 -13.68
N ALA A 73 -7.03 -15.14 -13.41
CA ALA A 73 -6.99 -14.40 -12.14
C ALA A 73 -7.34 -15.29 -10.95
N GLY A 74 -8.35 -16.15 -11.09
CA GLY A 74 -8.69 -17.16 -10.08
C GLY A 74 -7.54 -18.12 -9.80
N CYS A 75 -6.90 -18.65 -10.86
CA CYS A 75 -5.75 -19.55 -10.73
C CYS A 75 -4.58 -18.90 -9.97
N LYS A 76 -4.28 -17.62 -10.23
CA LYS A 76 -3.22 -16.89 -9.51
C LYS A 76 -3.51 -16.70 -8.02
N MET A 77 -4.78 -16.51 -7.65
CA MET A 77 -5.18 -16.27 -6.26
C MET A 77 -5.35 -17.56 -5.45
N ARG A 78 -5.67 -18.70 -6.09
CA ARG A 78 -5.94 -19.99 -5.40
C ARG A 78 -4.86 -20.38 -4.37
N PRO A 79 -3.56 -20.40 -4.70
CA PRO A 79 -2.52 -20.77 -3.71
C PRO A 79 -2.52 -19.88 -2.47
N LEU A 80 -2.73 -18.57 -2.66
CA LEU A 80 -2.84 -17.60 -1.56
C LEU A 80 -4.10 -17.86 -0.72
N LEU A 81 -5.24 -18.11 -1.37
CA LEU A 81 -6.52 -18.38 -0.69
C LEU A 81 -6.55 -19.72 0.05
N ASP A 82 -5.82 -20.73 -0.42
CA ASP A 82 -5.73 -22.03 0.23
C ASP A 82 -4.92 -21.91 1.53
N THR A 83 -3.80 -21.17 1.49
CA THR A 83 -2.96 -20.86 2.67
C THR A 83 -3.73 -20.13 3.77
N LEU A 84 -4.78 -19.37 3.40
CA LEU A 84 -5.63 -18.66 4.35
C LEU A 84 -6.56 -19.55 5.17
N ASN A 85 -6.89 -20.76 4.70
CA ASN A 85 -7.81 -21.64 5.43
C ASN A 85 -7.17 -22.18 6.72
N ASP A 86 -5.84 -22.32 6.72
CA ASP A 86 -5.07 -22.90 7.82
C ASP A 86 -4.44 -21.84 8.74
N THR A 87 -4.50 -20.56 8.34
CA THR A 87 -3.84 -19.46 9.05
C THR A 87 -4.74 -18.82 10.11
N GLN A 88 -4.37 -18.91 11.39
CA GLN A 88 -5.01 -18.15 12.48
C GLN A 88 -4.44 -16.73 12.67
N ASN A 89 -3.33 -16.40 12.00
CA ASN A 89 -2.68 -15.10 12.10
C ASN A 89 -3.41 -14.04 11.25
N ILE A 90 -3.97 -13.03 11.92
CA ILE A 90 -4.74 -11.95 11.29
C ILE A 90 -3.90 -11.10 10.32
N GLU A 91 -2.61 -10.87 10.62
CA GLU A 91 -1.72 -10.07 9.76
C GLU A 91 -1.42 -10.80 8.45
N LYS A 92 -1.10 -12.10 8.53
CA LYS A 92 -0.92 -12.94 7.33
C LYS A 92 -2.20 -13.00 6.51
N LYS A 93 -3.36 -12.98 7.17
CA LYS A 93 -4.66 -12.93 6.50
C LYS A 93 -4.87 -11.62 5.74
N ARG A 94 -4.60 -10.48 6.39
CA ARG A 94 -4.68 -9.14 5.77
C ARG A 94 -3.75 -9.04 4.56
N ASP A 95 -2.51 -9.51 4.69
CA ASP A 95 -1.52 -9.49 3.60
C ASP A 95 -1.99 -10.27 2.38
N ALA A 96 -2.48 -11.50 2.57
CA ALA A 96 -2.98 -12.30 1.47
C ALA A 96 -4.23 -11.68 0.81
N VAL A 97 -5.12 -11.05 1.59
CA VAL A 97 -6.29 -10.33 1.05
C VAL A 97 -5.84 -9.14 0.19
N VAL A 98 -4.87 -8.35 0.65
CA VAL A 98 -4.30 -7.22 -0.12
C VAL A 98 -3.66 -7.73 -1.42
N CYS A 99 -2.85 -8.78 -1.35
CA CYS A 99 -2.24 -9.41 -2.53
C CYS A 99 -3.29 -9.95 -3.52
N CYS A 100 -4.33 -10.62 -3.02
CA CYS A 100 -5.42 -11.13 -3.86
C CYS A 100 -6.24 -9.99 -4.47
N LEU A 101 -6.41 -8.87 -3.78
CA LEU A 101 -7.16 -7.72 -4.28
C LEU A 101 -6.53 -7.15 -5.56
N ILE A 102 -5.19 -7.04 -5.59
CA ILE A 102 -4.44 -6.58 -6.78
C ILE A 102 -4.76 -7.47 -7.99
N ASN A 103 -4.64 -8.80 -7.81
CA ASN A 103 -4.96 -9.76 -8.87
C ASN A 103 -6.44 -9.73 -9.27
N TYR A 104 -7.35 -9.58 -8.30
CA TYR A 104 -8.79 -9.53 -8.53
C TYR A 104 -9.18 -8.33 -9.39
N LEU A 105 -8.52 -7.18 -9.17
CA LEU A 105 -8.67 -5.97 -9.96
C LEU A 105 -7.98 -6.07 -11.33
N GLY A 106 -7.31 -7.19 -11.62
CA GLY A 106 -6.65 -7.46 -12.89
C GLY A 106 -5.35 -6.68 -13.05
N GLU A 107 -4.68 -6.38 -11.94
CA GLU A 107 -3.37 -5.74 -11.86
C GLU A 107 -2.35 -6.78 -11.38
N ARG A 108 -1.05 -6.49 -11.49
CA ARG A 108 0.02 -7.45 -11.17
C ARG A 108 0.63 -7.12 -9.82
N GLN A 109 0.85 -8.14 -8.99
CA GLN A 109 1.48 -7.94 -7.68
C GLN A 109 2.91 -7.45 -7.82
N GLU A 110 3.60 -7.91 -8.86
CA GLU A 110 4.99 -7.60 -9.22
C GLU A 110 5.15 -6.11 -9.59
N ASP A 111 4.05 -5.43 -9.92
CA ASP A 111 4.03 -3.97 -10.13
C ASP A 111 4.15 -3.21 -8.81
N LEU A 112 3.81 -3.81 -7.66
CA LEU A 112 3.94 -3.20 -6.33
C LEU A 112 5.05 -3.85 -5.49
N PHE A 113 4.96 -5.16 -5.30
CA PHE A 113 5.83 -5.95 -4.46
C PHE A 113 6.98 -6.52 -5.28
N HIS A 114 8.19 -6.35 -4.78
CA HIS A 114 9.39 -6.86 -5.41
C HIS A 114 10.17 -7.69 -4.39
N ASP A 115 10.20 -9.00 -4.61
CA ASP A 115 10.95 -9.92 -3.77
C ASP A 115 12.45 -9.78 -4.08
N CYS A 116 13.24 -9.56 -3.04
CA CYS A 116 14.66 -9.27 -3.15
C CYS A 116 15.45 -10.17 -2.19
N GLN A 117 16.56 -10.72 -2.68
CA GLN A 117 17.44 -11.62 -1.92
C GLN A 117 18.75 -10.95 -1.50
N GLU A 118 19.21 -9.88 -2.17
CA GLU A 118 20.48 -9.17 -1.90
C GLU A 118 20.36 -7.65 -2.07
N CYS A 119 21.40 -6.89 -1.71
CA CYS A 119 21.42 -5.42 -1.80
C CYS A 119 21.31 -4.96 -3.26
N GLU A 120 20.11 -4.59 -3.70
CA GLU A 120 19.85 -4.14 -5.07
C GLU A 120 20.04 -2.64 -5.25
N ASP A 121 20.45 -2.27 -6.47
CA ASP A 121 20.31 -0.91 -6.97
C ASP A 121 18.82 -0.64 -7.28
N TYR A 122 18.30 0.41 -6.67
CA TYR A 122 16.90 0.82 -6.81
C TYR A 122 16.69 1.85 -7.91
N THR A 123 17.73 2.28 -8.62
CA THR A 123 17.72 3.40 -9.59
C THR A 123 16.55 3.37 -10.58
N ASP A 124 16.13 2.19 -11.06
CA ASP A 124 15.03 2.06 -12.03
C ASP A 124 13.62 1.96 -11.41
N LYS A 125 13.49 1.98 -10.09
CA LYS A 125 12.22 1.74 -9.37
C LYS A 125 11.51 3.05 -9.01
N THR A 126 10.42 3.36 -9.73
CA THR A 126 9.61 4.56 -9.44
C THR A 126 8.83 4.48 -8.13
N MET A 127 8.16 3.35 -7.85
CA MET A 127 7.44 3.12 -6.60
C MET A 127 7.27 1.62 -6.36
N LYS A 128 7.92 1.08 -5.33
CA LYS A 128 7.89 -0.36 -4.99
C LYS A 128 7.92 -0.59 -3.49
N VAL A 129 7.34 -1.71 -3.07
CA VAL A 129 7.55 -2.32 -1.76
C VAL A 129 8.52 -3.48 -1.94
N ILE A 130 9.71 -3.35 -1.37
CA ILE A 130 10.74 -4.40 -1.42
C ILE A 130 10.50 -5.37 -0.29
N VAL A 131 10.38 -6.66 -0.62
CA VAL A 131 10.22 -7.76 0.34
C VAL A 131 11.57 -8.48 0.45
N LYS A 132 12.31 -8.18 1.51
CA LYS A 132 13.65 -8.75 1.74
C LYS A 132 13.52 -10.05 2.52
N HIS A 133 13.84 -11.17 1.87
CA HIS A 133 13.78 -12.48 2.52
C HIS A 133 15.10 -12.78 3.24
N ASN A 134 15.07 -12.74 4.57
CA ASN A 134 16.15 -13.20 5.42
C ASN A 134 16.13 -14.73 5.51
N VAL A 135 17.03 -15.36 4.75
CA VAL A 135 17.19 -16.82 4.68
C VAL A 135 17.61 -17.43 6.04
N MET A 136 18.05 -16.61 7.00
CA MET A 136 18.55 -17.04 8.31
C MET A 136 17.56 -16.81 9.47
N ALA A 137 16.37 -16.26 9.23
CA ALA A 137 15.38 -15.99 10.28
C ALA A 137 14.47 -17.20 10.54
N GLU A 138 14.40 -17.64 11.81
CA GLU A 138 13.56 -18.80 12.22
C GLU A 138 12.06 -18.47 12.31
N GLU A 139 11.68 -17.20 12.50
CA GLU A 139 10.29 -16.73 12.50
C GLU A 139 10.10 -15.48 11.61
N ASP A 140 9.23 -15.64 10.60
CA ASP A 140 8.79 -14.69 9.56
C ASP A 140 9.93 -13.91 8.83
N PRO A 141 10.42 -14.42 7.70
CA PRO A 141 11.71 -14.02 7.13
C PRO A 141 11.67 -12.72 6.33
N SER A 142 10.60 -11.92 6.34
CA SER A 142 10.46 -10.81 5.39
C SER A 142 10.48 -9.45 6.08
N ASP A 143 11.58 -8.69 5.94
CA ASP A 143 11.54 -7.24 6.20
C ASP A 143 11.05 -6.50 4.95
N LEU A 144 10.20 -5.51 5.15
CA LEU A 144 9.59 -4.74 4.08
C LEU A 144 10.10 -3.30 4.12
N SER A 145 10.47 -2.79 2.95
CA SER A 145 10.90 -1.40 2.77
C SER A 145 10.17 -0.76 1.60
N ILE A 146 9.98 0.55 1.66
CA ILE A 146 9.34 1.32 0.60
C ILE A 146 10.43 2.07 -0.16
N VAL A 147 10.40 1.96 -1.47
CA VAL A 147 11.27 2.65 -2.41
C VAL A 147 10.44 3.54 -3.31
N ILE A 148 10.82 4.81 -3.43
CA ILE A 148 10.17 5.78 -4.34
C ILE A 148 11.28 6.56 -5.07
N GLU A 149 11.18 6.67 -6.40
CA GLU A 149 12.20 7.28 -7.27
C GLU A 149 13.62 6.79 -6.98
N GLY A 150 13.77 5.47 -6.82
CA GLY A 150 15.03 4.81 -6.48
C GLY A 150 15.60 5.11 -5.10
N ASN A 151 14.87 5.83 -4.25
CA ASN A 151 15.28 6.11 -2.87
C ASN A 151 14.53 5.18 -1.90
N GLN A 152 15.26 4.43 -1.07
CA GLN A 152 14.63 3.72 0.06
C GLN A 152 14.13 4.78 1.06
N VAL A 153 12.82 5.02 1.08
CA VAL A 153 12.20 6.08 1.89
C VAL A 153 11.79 5.59 3.27
N MET A 154 11.53 4.30 3.43
CA MET A 154 11.12 3.69 4.70
C MET A 154 11.56 2.23 4.77
N GLU A 155 11.82 1.73 5.98
CA GLU A 155 12.20 0.34 6.28
C GLU A 155 11.43 -0.15 7.50
N GLY A 156 11.44 -1.47 7.76
CA GLY A 156 10.77 -2.02 8.94
C GLY A 156 9.25 -1.93 8.87
N CYS A 157 8.63 -2.06 7.69
CA CYS A 157 7.17 -1.92 7.57
C CYS A 157 6.41 -3.06 8.26
N GLY A 158 7.07 -4.20 8.52
CA GLY A 158 6.50 -5.36 9.23
C GLY A 158 5.58 -6.26 8.40
N SER A 159 4.69 -5.71 7.58
CA SER A 159 3.78 -6.50 6.72
C SER A 159 3.50 -5.82 5.37
N ARG A 160 3.03 -6.59 4.38
CA ARG A 160 2.64 -6.03 3.06
C ARG A 160 1.50 -5.02 3.22
N THR A 161 0.55 -5.32 4.10
CA THR A 161 -0.58 -4.44 4.40
C THR A 161 -0.10 -3.14 5.01
N LYS A 162 0.76 -3.20 6.03
CA LYS A 162 1.30 -2.00 6.67
C LYS A 162 2.18 -1.18 5.71
N ALA A 163 2.96 -1.83 4.85
CA ALA A 163 3.69 -1.16 3.77
C ALA A 163 2.75 -0.42 2.80
N CYS A 164 1.61 -1.01 2.41
CA CYS A 164 0.62 -0.35 1.56
C CYS A 164 -0.04 0.86 2.26
N ILE A 165 -0.36 0.74 3.55
CA ILE A 165 -0.91 1.84 4.36
C ILE A 165 0.07 3.01 4.41
N LEU A 166 1.33 2.74 4.71
CA LEU A 166 2.34 3.78 4.82
C LEU A 166 2.71 4.37 3.46
N LEU A 167 2.65 3.59 2.39
CA LEU A 167 2.76 4.09 1.03
C LEU A 167 1.61 5.05 0.68
N MET A 168 0.36 4.74 1.06
CA MET A 168 -0.76 5.68 0.94
C MET A 168 -0.49 6.98 1.71
N GLY A 169 0.03 6.87 2.94
CA GLY A 169 0.44 8.03 3.73
C GLY A 169 1.49 8.90 3.02
N LEU A 170 2.56 8.26 2.53
CA LEU A 170 3.64 8.92 1.79
C LEU A 170 3.11 9.62 0.55
N ILE A 171 2.29 8.96 -0.26
CA ILE A 171 1.74 9.53 -1.49
C ILE A 171 1.06 10.89 -1.24
N TYR A 172 0.26 10.99 -0.18
CA TYR A 172 -0.40 12.24 0.19
C TYR A 172 0.58 13.26 0.79
N ALA A 173 1.46 12.81 1.68
CA ALA A 173 2.43 13.66 2.36
C ALA A 173 3.35 14.38 1.36
N ILE A 174 3.85 13.66 0.36
CA ILE A 174 4.78 14.17 -0.67
C ILE A 174 4.10 14.49 -2.01
N ASN A 175 2.76 14.46 -2.08
CA ASN A 175 1.97 14.90 -3.23
C ASN A 175 2.38 14.27 -4.58
N ILE A 176 2.56 12.96 -4.60
CA ILE A 176 2.89 12.20 -5.81
C ILE A 176 1.65 11.52 -6.40
N GLU A 177 1.68 11.19 -7.68
CA GLU A 177 0.57 10.48 -8.33
C GLU A 177 0.59 8.98 -8.01
N TYR A 178 -0.58 8.34 -8.13
CA TYR A 178 -0.66 6.88 -8.02
C TYR A 178 0.03 6.21 -9.22
N PRO A 179 0.68 5.04 -9.01
CA PRO A 179 1.26 4.26 -10.09
C PRO A 179 0.17 3.82 -11.08
N LYS A 180 0.41 4.04 -12.37
CA LYS A 180 -0.60 3.87 -13.44
C LYS A 180 -1.03 2.41 -13.60
N GLU A 181 -0.11 1.50 -13.33
CA GLU A 181 -0.25 0.05 -13.40
C GLU A 181 -1.17 -0.49 -12.30
N LEU A 182 -1.29 0.24 -11.19
CA LEU A 182 -2.03 -0.16 -9.98
C LEU A 182 -3.20 0.80 -9.67
N LYS A 183 -3.65 1.56 -10.65
CA LYS A 183 -4.67 2.62 -10.46
C LYS A 183 -5.96 2.13 -9.80
N ASN A 184 -6.41 0.90 -10.07
CA ASN A 184 -7.62 0.35 -9.47
C ASN A 184 -7.36 -0.04 -8.01
N THR A 185 -6.19 -0.60 -7.70
CA THR A 185 -5.79 -0.95 -6.33
C THR A 185 -5.70 0.30 -5.45
N PHE A 186 -4.98 1.32 -5.91
CA PHE A 186 -4.83 2.58 -5.14
C PHE A 186 -6.16 3.34 -5.02
N GLU A 187 -7.02 3.31 -6.03
CA GLU A 187 -8.37 3.85 -5.90
C GLU A 187 -9.22 3.03 -4.90
N ALA A 188 -9.11 1.69 -4.89
CA ALA A 188 -9.80 0.86 -3.91
C ALA A 188 -9.32 1.17 -2.48
N PHE A 189 -8.02 1.33 -2.27
CA PHE A 189 -7.45 1.77 -0.98
C PHE A 189 -8.01 3.12 -0.56
N GLN A 190 -7.99 4.11 -1.45
CA GLN A 190 -8.50 5.45 -1.15
C GLN A 190 -10.01 5.46 -0.85
N LYS A 191 -10.82 4.82 -1.71
CA LYS A 191 -12.28 4.98 -1.71
C LYS A 191 -13.00 3.97 -0.84
N LEU A 192 -12.49 2.75 -0.74
CA LEU A 192 -13.14 1.68 0.03
C LEU A 192 -12.54 1.58 1.42
N PHE A 193 -11.21 1.67 1.54
CA PHE A 193 -10.54 1.41 2.83
C PHE A 193 -10.28 2.68 3.64
N LEU A 194 -10.08 3.82 2.98
CA LEU A 194 -9.86 5.11 3.65
C LEU A 194 -11.08 6.04 3.60
N GLU A 195 -12.12 5.66 2.86
CA GLU A 195 -13.37 6.44 2.73
C GLU A 195 -13.14 7.90 2.31
N ILE A 196 -12.05 8.18 1.58
CA ILE A 196 -11.74 9.54 1.11
C ILE A 196 -12.55 9.80 -0.15
N ASP A 197 -13.58 10.62 -0.03
CA ASP A 197 -14.42 11.01 -1.16
C ASP A 197 -13.68 11.82 -2.24
N GLY A 198 -14.17 11.76 -3.47
CA GLY A 198 -13.57 12.47 -4.61
C GLY A 198 -14.36 12.19 -5.89
N ALA A 199 -13.70 12.30 -7.05
CA ALA A 199 -14.33 12.11 -8.35
C ALA A 199 -14.97 10.70 -8.53
N LYS A 200 -15.64 10.50 -9.68
CA LYS A 200 -16.31 9.23 -10.03
C LYS A 200 -15.36 8.04 -9.93
N LEU A 201 -15.81 6.99 -9.24
CA LEU A 201 -15.13 5.69 -9.12
C LEU A 201 -14.82 5.09 -10.51
N LEU A 202 -13.63 4.49 -10.67
CA LEU A 202 -13.36 3.65 -11.83
C LEU A 202 -14.34 2.48 -11.86
N LYS A 203 -14.73 2.07 -13.08
CA LYS A 203 -15.74 1.03 -13.31
C LYS A 203 -15.45 -0.26 -12.53
N LYS A 204 -14.17 -0.66 -12.41
CA LYS A 204 -13.75 -1.86 -11.68
C LYS A 204 -13.98 -1.72 -10.17
N VAL A 205 -13.56 -0.60 -9.57
CA VAL A 205 -13.73 -0.34 -8.13
C VAL A 205 -15.20 -0.14 -7.78
N HIS A 206 -15.96 0.51 -8.66
CA HIS A 206 -17.42 0.63 -8.51
C HIS A 206 -18.10 -0.74 -8.53
N SER A 207 -17.75 -1.61 -9.48
CA SER A 207 -18.27 -2.98 -9.54
C SER A 207 -17.89 -3.80 -8.29
N LEU A 208 -16.67 -3.65 -7.79
CA LEU A 208 -16.23 -4.27 -6.54
C LEU A 208 -17.07 -3.78 -5.35
N LYS A 209 -17.22 -2.45 -5.20
CA LYS A 209 -18.03 -1.83 -4.14
C LYS A 209 -19.45 -2.41 -4.13
N ASN A 210 -20.11 -2.43 -5.28
CA ASN A 210 -21.48 -2.93 -5.38
C ASN A 210 -21.60 -4.41 -4.98
N LYS A 211 -20.59 -5.23 -5.27
CA LYS A 211 -20.56 -6.66 -4.89
C LYS A 211 -20.23 -6.90 -3.42
N LEU A 212 -19.53 -5.98 -2.76
CA LEU A 212 -19.23 -6.05 -1.33
C LEU A 212 -20.43 -5.64 -0.47
N MET A 213 -21.29 -4.75 -1.00
CA MET A 213 -22.51 -4.28 -0.35
C MET A 213 -23.73 -5.20 -0.57
N GLN A 214 -23.53 -6.36 -1.20
CA GLN A 214 -24.52 -7.41 -1.43
C GLN A 214 -24.28 -8.61 -0.50
#